data_AF-A0A968HWG7-F1
#
_entry.id   AF-A0A968HWG7-F1
#
_cell.length_a   1.000
_cell.length_b   1.000
_cell.length_c   1.000
_cell.angle_alpha   90.00
_cell.angle_beta   90.00
_cell.angle_gamma   90.00
#
_symmetry.space_group_name_H-M   'P 1'
#
loop_
_entity.id
_entity.type
_entity.pdbx_description
1 polymer ?
#
loop_
_entity_poly.entity_id
_entity_poly.type
_entity_poly.pdbx_seq_one_letter_code
_entity_poly.pdbx_strand_id
1 'polypeptide(L)'
;DQCPREPGPAPSGCPPDQDEDEIPDEEDKCPAEPETRNGFDDDDGCPDVVPSEFQDLAGILKGINFDTDKDVIRPESKPILDRAVEVLQKFPQVRIEISGHTDSRGGYEHNMDLSQRRAEAVKRYLVDAGIEEARIETRGAGPNEPIATNDTSEGRAENRRIEVKILTH
;
A
#
# COMPACT_ATOMS: atom_id res chain seq x y z
N ASP A 1 39.20 14.84 -2.82
CA ASP A 1 37.84 14.68 -3.30
C ASP A 1 37.43 13.24 -3.06
N GLN A 2 36.63 13.04 -2.02
CA GLN A 2 36.11 11.76 -1.58
C GLN A 2 34.82 11.40 -2.33
N CYS A 3 34.18 12.36 -2.99
CA CYS A 3 32.95 12.18 -3.76
C CYS A 3 33.13 12.75 -5.19
N PRO A 4 33.97 12.14 -6.05
CA PRO A 4 34.39 12.73 -7.33
C PRO A 4 33.27 12.94 -8.36
N ARG A 5 32.06 12.43 -8.06
CA ARG A 5 30.87 12.50 -8.91
C ARG A 5 29.85 13.53 -8.42
N GLU A 6 30.06 14.12 -7.25
CA GLU A 6 29.13 15.05 -6.60
C GLU A 6 29.87 16.33 -6.16
N PRO A 7 29.32 17.52 -6.43
CA PRO A 7 29.96 18.75 -6.01
C PRO A 7 29.81 18.95 -4.49
N GLY A 8 30.93 19.05 -3.77
CA GLY A 8 30.91 19.34 -2.34
C GLY A 8 31.97 20.35 -1.89
N PRO A 9 31.79 20.97 -0.71
CA PRO A 9 32.77 21.88 -0.14
C PRO A 9 34.11 21.18 0.18
N ALA A 10 35.20 21.93 0.11
CA ALA A 10 36.49 21.49 0.61
C ALA A 10 36.45 21.31 2.14
N PRO A 11 37.22 20.38 2.74
CA PRO A 11 38.29 19.57 2.14
C PRO A 11 37.86 18.20 1.60
N SER A 12 36.70 17.67 1.99
CA SER A 12 36.22 16.35 1.56
C SER A 12 35.87 16.36 0.06
N GLY A 13 35.26 17.43 -0.42
CA GLY A 13 34.64 17.48 -1.76
C GLY A 13 33.30 16.77 -1.82
N CYS A 14 32.77 16.32 -0.68
CA CYS A 14 31.45 15.71 -0.55
C CYS A 14 30.44 16.74 -0.01
N PRO A 15 29.17 16.67 -0.42
CA PRO A 15 28.08 17.36 0.27
C PRO A 15 28.09 17.06 1.79
N PRO A 16 27.60 17.98 2.63
CA PRO A 16 27.32 17.70 4.03
C PRO A 16 26.31 16.55 4.18
N ASP A 17 26.57 15.68 5.14
CA ASP A 17 25.75 14.53 5.56
C ASP A 17 26.04 14.37 7.06
N GLN A 18 25.09 14.77 7.92
CA GLN A 18 25.31 14.92 9.36
C GLN A 18 25.16 13.62 10.14
N ASP A 19 24.31 12.70 9.71
CA ASP A 19 24.07 11.41 10.37
C ASP A 19 24.70 10.21 9.66
N GLU A 20 25.40 10.46 8.55
CA GLU A 20 26.25 9.52 7.80
C GLU A 20 25.44 8.36 7.18
N ASP A 21 24.23 8.64 6.69
CA ASP A 21 23.32 7.65 6.10
C ASP A 21 23.44 7.52 4.55
N GLU A 22 24.38 8.26 3.96
CA GLU A 22 24.66 8.39 2.53
C GLU A 22 23.67 9.27 1.74
N ILE A 23 22.81 10.05 2.41
CA ILE A 23 21.92 11.04 1.81
C ILE A 23 22.39 12.46 2.23
N PRO A 24 22.65 13.38 1.29
CA PRO A 24 23.10 14.73 1.64
C PRO A 24 22.06 15.52 2.46
N ASP A 25 22.50 16.36 3.41
CA ASP A 25 21.64 17.22 4.26
C ASP A 25 20.61 18.07 3.49
N GLU A 26 20.88 18.41 2.21
CA GLU A 26 19.98 19.19 1.36
C GLU A 26 18.87 18.34 0.69
N GLU A 27 19.10 17.03 0.58
CA GLU A 27 18.19 16.03 0.00
C GLU A 27 17.49 15.18 1.09
N ASP A 28 18.04 15.20 2.30
CA ASP A 28 17.56 14.51 3.50
C ASP A 28 16.43 15.28 4.21
N LYS A 29 15.30 14.61 4.46
CA LYS A 29 14.17 15.19 5.19
C LYS A 29 14.37 15.29 6.70
N CYS A 30 15.25 14.49 7.29
CA CYS A 30 15.66 14.59 8.68
C CYS A 30 17.17 14.38 8.85
N PRO A 31 17.97 15.43 8.53
CA PRO A 31 19.45 15.43 8.49
C PRO A 31 20.22 15.08 9.78
N ALA A 32 19.52 14.68 10.83
CA ALA A 32 20.12 14.37 12.14
C ALA A 32 19.75 12.95 12.62
N GLU A 33 18.94 12.22 11.86
CA GLU A 33 18.49 10.87 12.18
C GLU A 33 18.75 9.96 10.98
N PRO A 34 19.64 8.96 11.10
CA PRO A 34 20.06 8.19 9.94
C PRO A 34 18.93 7.33 9.40
N GLU A 35 18.82 7.27 8.06
CA GLU A 35 17.91 6.41 7.32
C GLU A 35 18.00 4.93 7.75
N THR A 36 16.85 4.27 7.72
CA THR A 36 16.72 2.83 7.93
C THR A 36 16.35 2.11 6.64
N ARG A 37 17.34 1.60 5.92
CA ARG A 37 17.13 0.82 4.67
C ARG A 37 16.38 -0.49 4.90
N ASN A 38 15.06 -0.44 4.91
CA ASN A 38 14.16 -1.54 5.25
C ASN A 38 13.17 -1.86 4.10
N GLY A 39 13.27 -1.16 2.97
CA GLY A 39 12.43 -1.31 1.79
C GLY A 39 11.20 -0.41 1.78
N PHE A 40 11.18 0.66 2.58
CA PHE A 40 10.10 1.62 2.67
C PHE A 40 10.68 3.01 2.87
N ASP A 41 10.38 3.89 1.92
CA ASP A 41 10.83 5.28 1.89
C ASP A 41 12.36 5.48 2.07
N ASP A 42 13.16 4.43 1.77
CA ASP A 42 14.63 4.35 1.88
C ASP A 42 15.45 5.46 1.16
N ASP A 43 14.78 6.33 0.38
CA ASP A 43 15.41 7.40 -0.42
C ASP A 43 15.17 8.80 0.21
N ASP A 44 14.49 8.90 1.36
CA ASP A 44 14.06 10.19 1.93
C ASP A 44 14.87 10.70 3.13
N GLY A 45 15.84 9.90 3.59
CA GLY A 45 16.79 10.27 4.64
C GLY A 45 16.23 10.09 6.04
N CYS A 46 15.09 9.41 6.19
CA CYS A 46 14.42 9.29 7.48
C CYS A 46 14.28 7.88 8.02
N PRO A 47 14.50 7.69 9.35
CA PRO A 47 14.32 6.39 9.96
C PRO A 47 12.84 6.03 10.01
N ASP A 48 12.42 5.23 9.03
CA ASP A 48 11.11 4.64 9.03
C ASP A 48 11.05 3.24 9.63
N VAL A 49 9.84 2.85 10.02
CA VAL A 49 9.56 1.49 10.46
C VAL A 49 8.50 0.90 9.57
N VAL A 50 8.85 -0.09 8.75
CA VAL A 50 7.85 -1.04 8.25
C VAL A 50 7.58 -2.04 9.34
N PRO A 51 6.40 -1.99 9.95
CA PRO A 51 6.06 -2.94 10.99
C PRO A 51 5.94 -4.31 10.36
N SER A 52 6.53 -5.31 11.01
CA SER A 52 6.30 -6.71 10.67
C SER A 52 4.81 -7.06 10.56
N GLU A 53 3.99 -6.38 11.38
CA GLU A 53 2.54 -6.50 11.43
C GLU A 53 1.84 -6.04 10.13
N PHE A 54 2.50 -5.17 9.36
CA PHE A 54 2.01 -4.71 8.08
C PHE A 54 2.33 -5.71 6.96
N GLN A 55 3.33 -6.59 7.11
CA GLN A 55 3.58 -7.67 6.16
C GLN A 55 2.42 -8.66 6.10
N ASP A 56 1.71 -8.86 7.21
CA ASP A 56 0.49 -9.67 7.27
C ASP A 56 -0.72 -8.98 6.58
N LEU A 57 -0.67 -7.66 6.45
CA LEU A 57 -1.73 -6.85 5.84
C LEU A 57 -1.49 -6.59 4.36
N ALA A 58 -0.23 -6.47 3.95
CA ALA A 58 0.18 -6.24 2.58
C ALA A 58 -0.07 -7.47 1.69
N GLY A 59 -0.52 -7.23 0.47
CA GLY A 59 -0.91 -8.25 -0.49
C GLY A 59 -2.41 -8.54 -0.43
N ILE A 60 -2.79 -9.82 -0.51
CA ILE A 60 -4.19 -10.23 -0.63
C ILE A 60 -4.84 -10.25 0.75
N LEU A 61 -5.84 -9.40 0.97
CA LEU A 61 -6.70 -9.46 2.15
C LEU A 61 -7.64 -10.66 2.05
N LYS A 62 -7.10 -11.84 2.39
CA LYS A 62 -7.82 -13.11 2.34
C LYS A 62 -9.04 -13.05 3.27
N GLY A 63 -10.20 -13.41 2.73
CA GLY A 63 -11.46 -13.49 3.46
C GLY A 63 -12.35 -12.24 3.37
N ILE A 64 -11.94 -11.21 2.62
CA ILE A 64 -12.88 -10.17 2.19
C ILE A 64 -13.80 -10.74 1.11
N ASN A 65 -15.09 -10.84 1.45
CA ASN A 65 -16.10 -11.43 0.61
C ASN A 65 -17.19 -10.41 0.30
N PHE A 66 -17.65 -10.43 -0.94
CA PHE A 66 -18.79 -9.66 -1.42
C PHE A 66 -19.85 -10.61 -1.97
N ASP A 67 -21.11 -10.22 -1.84
CA ASP A 67 -22.20 -10.85 -2.59
C ASP A 67 -21.96 -10.74 -4.11
N THR A 68 -22.51 -11.69 -4.86
CA THR A 68 -22.48 -11.65 -6.32
C THR A 68 -23.05 -10.32 -6.80
N ASP A 69 -22.27 -9.63 -7.63
CA ASP A 69 -22.62 -8.35 -8.21
C ASP A 69 -22.91 -7.21 -7.21
N LYS A 70 -22.39 -7.33 -5.99
CA LYS A 70 -22.49 -6.28 -4.96
C LYS A 70 -21.12 -5.81 -4.49
N ASP A 71 -21.13 -4.61 -3.92
CA ASP A 71 -20.04 -3.89 -3.24
C ASP A 71 -20.25 -3.81 -1.72
N VAL A 72 -21.29 -4.47 -1.20
CA VAL A 72 -21.55 -4.54 0.25
C VAL A 72 -20.60 -5.57 0.88
N ILE A 73 -19.77 -5.10 1.80
CA ILE A 73 -18.87 -5.92 2.61
C ILE A 73 -19.70 -6.80 3.53
N ARG A 74 -19.45 -8.11 3.49
CA ARG A 74 -20.15 -9.04 4.35
C ARG A 74 -19.65 -8.98 5.80
N PRO A 75 -20.51 -9.26 6.81
CA PRO A 75 -20.11 -9.23 8.22
C PRO A 75 -18.91 -10.14 8.54
N GLU A 76 -18.75 -11.27 7.86
CA GLU A 76 -17.64 -12.21 8.08
C GLU A 76 -16.28 -11.62 7.70
N SER A 77 -16.26 -10.57 6.89
CA SER A 77 -15.04 -9.87 6.48
C SER A 77 -14.61 -8.79 7.46
N LYS A 78 -15.48 -8.37 8.38
CA LYS A 78 -15.20 -7.30 9.36
C LYS A 78 -13.98 -7.59 10.22
N PRO A 79 -13.77 -8.79 10.79
CA PRO A 79 -12.59 -9.04 11.64
C PRO A 79 -11.25 -8.83 10.91
N ILE A 80 -11.21 -9.07 9.59
CA ILE A 80 -10.00 -8.84 8.77
C ILE A 80 -9.78 -7.34 8.58
N LEU A 81 -10.86 -6.60 8.33
CA LEU A 81 -10.81 -5.14 8.21
C LEU A 81 -10.48 -4.45 9.54
N ASP A 82 -10.99 -4.98 10.65
CA ASP A 82 -10.68 -4.46 11.99
C ASP A 82 -9.19 -4.62 12.30
N ARG A 83 -8.57 -5.75 11.90
CA ARG A 83 -7.12 -5.90 11.98
C ARG A 83 -6.37 -4.89 11.10
N ALA A 84 -6.88 -4.59 9.91
CA ALA A 84 -6.33 -3.55 9.05
C ALA A 84 -6.39 -2.17 9.73
N VAL A 85 -7.51 -1.85 10.38
CA VAL A 85 -7.68 -0.62 11.17
C VAL A 85 -6.67 -0.55 12.31
N GLU A 86 -6.54 -1.61 13.12
CA GLU A 86 -5.59 -1.65 14.23
C GLU A 86 -4.16 -1.36 13.79
N VAL A 87 -3.74 -1.95 12.66
CA VAL A 87 -2.42 -1.72 12.08
C VAL A 87 -2.29 -0.28 11.56
N LEU A 88 -3.25 0.21 10.76
CA LEU A 88 -3.21 1.56 10.21
C LEU A 88 -3.28 2.67 11.27
N GLN A 89 -3.90 2.41 12.43
CA GLN A 89 -3.91 3.32 13.57
C GLN A 89 -2.57 3.37 14.30
N LYS A 90 -1.85 2.23 14.38
CA LYS A 90 -0.51 2.18 15.00
C LYS A 90 0.55 2.89 14.17
N PHE A 91 0.38 2.93 12.85
CA PHE A 91 1.36 3.47 11.92
C PHE A 91 0.74 4.60 11.09
N PRO A 92 0.60 5.80 11.67
CA PRO A 92 -0.10 6.93 11.04
C PRO A 92 0.57 7.45 9.76
N GLN A 93 1.87 7.18 9.57
CA GLN A 93 2.63 7.56 8.37
C GLN A 93 2.33 6.69 7.16
N VAL A 94 1.88 5.45 7.36
CA VAL A 94 1.72 4.50 6.24
C VAL A 94 0.55 4.90 5.36
N ARG A 95 0.79 5.00 4.05
CA ARG A 95 -0.23 5.16 3.02
C ARG A 95 -0.44 3.85 2.28
N ILE A 96 -1.67 3.59 1.84
CA ILE A 96 -2.01 2.34 1.16
C ILE A 96 -2.83 2.57 -0.12
N GLU A 97 -2.65 1.68 -1.09
CA GLU A 97 -3.57 1.48 -2.20
C GLU A 97 -4.42 0.24 -1.96
N ILE A 98 -5.74 0.37 -2.11
CA ILE A 98 -6.69 -0.73 -2.11
C ILE A 98 -7.11 -1.03 -3.54
N SER A 99 -6.70 -2.17 -4.07
CA SER A 99 -7.05 -2.64 -5.40
C SER A 99 -8.20 -3.66 -5.33
N GLY A 100 -9.26 -3.41 -6.09
CA GLY A 100 -10.37 -4.34 -6.28
C GLY A 100 -10.20 -5.18 -7.55
N HIS A 101 -10.50 -6.47 -7.49
CA HIS A 101 -10.39 -7.38 -8.63
C HIS A 101 -11.68 -8.18 -8.84
N THR A 102 -11.95 -8.55 -10.10
CA THR A 102 -13.08 -9.40 -10.49
C THR A 102 -12.60 -10.66 -11.21
N ASP A 103 -13.51 -11.61 -11.38
CA ASP A 103 -13.32 -12.65 -12.39
C ASP A 103 -13.65 -12.11 -13.79
N SER A 104 -13.39 -12.91 -14.84
CA SER A 104 -13.60 -12.49 -16.23
C SER A 104 -15.05 -12.61 -16.72
N ARG A 105 -16.01 -13.01 -15.88
CA ARG A 105 -17.42 -13.11 -16.29
C ARG A 105 -18.09 -11.74 -16.23
N GLY A 106 -19.01 -11.51 -17.15
CA GLY A 106 -19.72 -10.24 -17.26
C GLY A 106 -19.02 -9.25 -18.19
N GLY A 107 -19.58 -8.04 -18.30
CA GLY A 107 -19.02 -6.99 -19.14
C GLY A 107 -17.74 -6.43 -18.56
N TYR A 108 -16.77 -6.08 -19.41
CA TYR A 108 -15.51 -5.48 -18.98
C TYR A 108 -15.72 -4.19 -18.17
N GLU A 109 -16.47 -3.22 -18.73
CA GLU A 109 -16.75 -1.94 -18.06
C GLU A 109 -17.46 -2.14 -16.72
N HIS A 110 -18.39 -3.10 -16.68
CA HIS A 110 -19.09 -3.47 -15.46
C HIS A 110 -18.14 -4.00 -14.39
N ASN A 111 -17.18 -4.85 -14.78
CA ASN A 111 -16.16 -5.37 -13.86
C ASN A 111 -15.18 -4.30 -13.38
N MET A 112 -14.84 -3.32 -14.23
CA MET A 112 -14.04 -2.16 -13.84
C MET A 112 -14.78 -1.31 -12.80
N ASP A 113 -16.05 -0.98 -13.04
CA ASP A 113 -16.88 -0.25 -12.08
C ASP A 113 -17.07 -1.02 -10.76
N LEU A 114 -17.43 -2.31 -10.84
CA LEU A 114 -17.68 -3.14 -9.66
C LEU A 114 -16.43 -3.28 -8.78
N SER A 115 -15.26 -3.48 -9.40
CA SER A 115 -14.00 -3.54 -8.64
C SER A 115 -13.66 -2.22 -7.96
N GLN A 116 -13.85 -1.09 -8.65
CA GLN A 116 -13.65 0.24 -8.09
C GLN A 116 -14.57 0.48 -6.88
N ARG A 117 -15.87 0.24 -7.02
CA ARG A 117 -16.83 0.41 -5.91
C ARG A 117 -16.54 -0.49 -4.71
N ARG A 118 -16.02 -1.70 -4.94
CA ARG A 118 -15.59 -2.60 -3.85
C ARG A 118 -14.37 -2.06 -3.11
N ALA A 119 -13.37 -1.55 -3.82
CA ALA A 119 -12.22 -0.90 -3.20
C ALA A 119 -12.66 0.33 -2.38
N GLU A 120 -13.58 1.13 -2.93
CA GLU A 120 -14.18 2.26 -2.21
C GLU A 120 -14.99 1.84 -0.97
N ALA A 121 -15.71 0.73 -1.03
CA ALA A 121 -16.44 0.21 0.13
C ALA A 121 -15.48 -0.14 1.27
N VAL A 122 -14.33 -0.74 0.94
CA VAL A 122 -13.28 -1.03 1.93
C VAL A 122 -12.67 0.26 2.47
N LYS A 123 -12.35 1.23 1.59
CA LYS A 123 -11.87 2.55 2.02
C LYS A 123 -12.84 3.21 2.99
N ARG A 124 -14.14 3.24 2.67
CA ARG A 124 -15.19 3.79 3.55
C ARG A 124 -15.20 3.11 4.91
N TYR A 125 -15.08 1.78 4.97
CA TYR A 125 -15.00 1.06 6.23
C TYR A 125 -13.82 1.52 7.10
N LEU A 126 -12.63 1.68 6.51
CA LEU A 126 -11.44 2.11 7.23
C LEU A 126 -11.55 3.57 7.69
N VAL A 127 -12.11 4.45 6.84
CA VAL A 127 -12.33 5.86 7.16
C VAL A 127 -13.36 6.02 8.29
N ASP A 128 -14.46 5.28 8.24
CA ASP A 128 -15.49 5.27 9.30
C ASP A 128 -14.91 4.78 10.65
N ALA A 129 -13.86 3.96 10.61
CA ALA A 129 -13.11 3.50 11.79
C ALA A 129 -11.99 4.47 12.23
N GLY A 130 -11.86 5.63 11.59
CA GLY A 130 -10.96 6.72 11.98
C GLY A 130 -9.64 6.79 11.24
N ILE A 131 -9.44 6.02 10.15
CA ILE A 131 -8.27 6.19 9.28
C ILE A 131 -8.46 7.42 8.40
N GLU A 132 -7.43 8.26 8.28
CA GLU A 132 -7.49 9.46 7.45
C GLU A 132 -7.67 9.11 5.96
N GLU A 133 -8.62 9.78 5.30
CA GLU A 133 -8.97 9.49 3.90
C GLU A 133 -7.80 9.68 2.94
N ALA A 134 -6.94 10.68 3.20
CA ALA A 134 -5.77 10.99 2.38
C ALA A 134 -4.70 9.88 2.39
N ARG A 135 -4.76 8.97 3.36
CA ARG A 135 -3.83 7.83 3.46
C ARG A 135 -4.26 6.64 2.61
N ILE A 136 -5.44 6.68 2.00
CA ILE A 136 -6.01 5.53 1.30
C ILE A 136 -6.34 5.92 -0.15
N GLU A 137 -5.63 5.31 -1.08
CA GLU A 137 -5.96 5.31 -2.50
C GLU A 137 -6.74 4.05 -2.87
N THR A 138 -7.56 4.13 -3.92
CA THR A 138 -8.40 3.02 -4.37
C THR A 138 -8.31 2.86 -5.88
N ARG A 139 -8.22 1.62 -6.35
CA ARG A 139 -8.12 1.29 -7.77
C ARG A 139 -9.01 0.11 -8.13
N GLY A 140 -9.85 0.26 -9.15
CA GLY A 140 -10.56 -0.84 -9.78
C GLY A 140 -9.68 -1.50 -10.85
N ALA A 141 -9.09 -2.66 -10.53
CA ALA A 141 -8.29 -3.41 -11.50
C ALA A 141 -9.14 -4.30 -12.43
N GLY A 142 -10.42 -4.50 -12.08
CA GLY A 142 -11.34 -5.36 -12.82
C GLY A 142 -10.75 -6.77 -13.05
N PRO A 143 -10.86 -7.32 -14.28
CA PRO A 143 -10.33 -8.64 -14.60
C PRO A 143 -8.88 -8.61 -15.14
N ASN A 144 -8.19 -7.47 -15.09
CA ASN A 144 -6.91 -7.26 -15.79
C ASN A 144 -5.70 -7.91 -15.11
N GLU A 145 -5.80 -8.20 -13.82
CA GLU A 145 -4.71 -8.72 -13.00
C GLU A 145 -5.12 -10.05 -12.33
N PRO A 146 -5.36 -11.12 -13.12
CA PRO A 146 -5.74 -12.43 -12.58
C PRO A 146 -4.53 -13.10 -11.92
N ILE A 147 -4.78 -13.75 -10.79
CA ILE A 147 -3.79 -14.57 -10.07
C ILE A 147 -4.02 -16.07 -10.30
N ALA A 148 -5.17 -16.43 -10.86
CA ALA A 148 -5.55 -17.80 -11.18
C ALA A 148 -6.33 -17.86 -12.50
N THR A 149 -6.48 -19.06 -13.04
CA THR A 149 -7.28 -19.27 -14.26
C THR A 149 -8.74 -18.85 -14.04
N ASN A 150 -9.33 -18.20 -15.04
CA ASN A 150 -10.77 -17.90 -15.02
C ASN A 150 -11.63 -19.06 -15.54
N ASP A 151 -11.02 -20.16 -15.97
CA ASP A 151 -11.74 -21.31 -16.51
C ASP A 151 -12.45 -22.11 -15.41
N THR A 152 -11.90 -22.12 -14.20
CA THR A 152 -12.43 -22.89 -13.06
C THR A 152 -13.22 -22.01 -12.07
N SER A 153 -14.15 -22.61 -11.33
CA SER A 153 -14.89 -21.89 -10.28
C SER A 153 -13.97 -21.38 -9.18
N GLU A 154 -12.95 -22.18 -8.88
CA GLU A 154 -11.97 -21.95 -7.83
C GLU A 154 -11.06 -20.78 -8.22
N GLY A 155 -10.48 -20.79 -9.43
CA GLY A 155 -9.62 -19.70 -9.89
C GLY A 155 -10.36 -18.38 -10.06
N ARG A 156 -11.64 -18.43 -10.50
CA ARG A 156 -12.50 -17.24 -10.46
C ARG A 156 -12.74 -16.72 -9.04
N ALA A 157 -12.84 -17.61 -8.05
CA ALA A 157 -12.99 -17.19 -6.66
C ALA A 157 -11.72 -16.50 -6.15
N GLU A 158 -10.54 -16.98 -6.52
CA GLU A 158 -9.26 -16.34 -6.20
C GLU A 158 -9.10 -14.98 -6.89
N ASN A 159 -9.58 -14.83 -8.13
CA ASN A 159 -9.54 -13.55 -8.84
C ASN A 159 -10.48 -12.48 -8.26
N ARG A 160 -11.59 -12.88 -7.62
CA ARG A 160 -12.50 -11.96 -6.91
C ARG A 160 -11.95 -11.61 -5.52
N ARG A 161 -10.98 -10.69 -5.48
CA ARG A 161 -10.24 -10.35 -4.27
C ARG A 161 -10.09 -8.84 -4.06
N ILE A 162 -9.68 -8.48 -2.85
CA ILE A 162 -9.13 -7.17 -2.51
C ILE A 162 -7.64 -7.35 -2.22
N GLU A 163 -6.84 -6.46 -2.77
CA GLU A 163 -5.40 -6.39 -2.56
C GLU A 163 -5.07 -5.05 -1.91
N VAL A 164 -4.13 -5.05 -0.97
CA VAL A 164 -3.62 -3.84 -0.31
C VAL A 164 -2.12 -3.74 -0.56
N LYS A 165 -1.67 -2.58 -1.00
CA LYS A 165 -0.26 -2.28 -1.19
C LYS A 165 0.09 -1.06 -0.36
N ILE A 166 1.31 -1.06 0.17
CA ILE A 166 1.87 0.15 0.76
C ILE A 166 2.26 1.08 -0.39
N LEU A 167 1.92 2.36 -0.25
CA LEU A 167 2.41 3.41 -1.12
C LEU A 167 3.67 3.98 -0.47
N THR A 168 4.80 3.76 -1.12
CA THR A 168 6.04 4.50 -0.86
C THR A 168 6.00 5.78 -1.68
N HIS A 169 6.58 6.84 -1.14
CA HIS A 169 6.56 8.17 -1.75
C HIS A 169 7.46 8.29 -2.99
#